data_AF-A0A967LW95-F1
#
_entry.id   AF-A0A967LW95-F1
#
_cell.length_a   1.000
_cell.length_b   1.000
_cell.length_c   1.000
_cell.angle_alpha   90.00
_cell.angle_beta   90.00
_cell.angle_gamma   90.00
#
_symmetry.space_group_name_H-M   'P 1'
#
loop_
_entity.id
_entity.type
_entity.pdbx_description
1 polymer ?
#
loop_
_entity_poly.entity_id
_entity_poly.type
_entity_poly.pdbx_seq_one_letter_code
_entity_poly.pdbx_strand_id
1 'polypeptide(L)'
;MQQVFTMIRRVAPSEAAVLIGGESGTGKELIAKAIHNGSERAQGPFIPVNCAAIPRELLESELFGHVKGSFTGAVKDRQGKFELADGGTLFLDEVGEMP
;
A
#
# COMPACT_ATOMS: atom_id res chain seq x y z
N MET A 1 -23.84 -1.02 2.95
CA MET A 1 -22.71 -1.52 3.78
C MET A 1 -22.57 -3.05 3.81
N GLN A 2 -23.64 -3.83 4.00
CA GLN A 2 -23.53 -5.31 4.08
C GLN A 2 -22.80 -5.96 2.90
N GLN A 3 -23.07 -5.52 1.67
CA GLN A 3 -22.38 -6.03 0.47
C GLN A 3 -20.86 -5.82 0.50
N VAL A 4 -20.39 -4.68 1.02
CA VAL A 4 -18.96 -4.38 1.15
C VAL A 4 -18.30 -5.33 2.13
N PHE A 5 -18.92 -5.57 3.30
CA PHE A 5 -18.41 -6.55 4.27
C PHE A 5 -18.40 -7.98 3.73
N THR A 6 -19.40 -8.36 2.92
CA THR A 6 -19.40 -9.66 2.24
C THR A 6 -18.23 -9.78 1.26
N MET A 7 -17.95 -8.72 0.49
CA MET A 7 -16.81 -8.70 -0.44
C MET A 7 -15.47 -8.74 0.31
N ILE A 8 -15.33 -7.99 1.40
CA ILE A 8 -14.14 -8.03 2.27
C ILE A 8 -13.89 -9.46 2.73
N ARG A 9 -14.90 -10.14 3.29
CA ARG A 9 -14.76 -11.53 3.77
C ARG A 9 -14.38 -12.51 2.65
N ARG A 10 -14.83 -12.25 1.43
CA ARG A 10 -14.53 -13.10 0.27
C ARG A 10 -13.11 -12.89 -0.24
N VAL A 11 -12.62 -11.65 -0.26
CA VAL A 11 -11.32 -11.30 -0.84
C VAL A 11 -10.16 -11.40 0.15
N ALA A 12 -10.43 -11.23 1.45
CA ALA A 12 -9.42 -11.28 2.50
C ALA A 12 -8.54 -12.54 2.49
N PRO A 13 -9.06 -13.77 2.36
CA PRO A 13 -8.21 -14.97 2.30
C PRO A 13 -7.48 -15.15 0.96
N SER A 14 -7.66 -14.26 -0.02
CA SER A 14 -7.03 -14.37 -1.34
C SER A 14 -5.70 -13.59 -1.45
N GLU A 15 -4.85 -14.01 -2.37
CA GLU A 15 -3.63 -13.28 -2.74
C GLU A 15 -3.86 -12.22 -3.82
N ALA A 16 -5.09 -12.08 -4.31
CA ALA A 16 -5.41 -11.16 -5.40
C ALA A 16 -5.15 -9.69 -4.99
N ALA A 17 -4.67 -8.89 -5.95
CA ALA A 17 -4.64 -7.44 -5.81
C ALA A 17 -6.09 -6.90 -5.75
N VAL A 18 -6.36 -6.02 -4.78
CA VAL A 18 -7.71 -5.47 -4.55
C VAL A 18 -7.73 -3.99 -4.84
N LEU A 19 -8.58 -3.58 -5.78
CA LEU A 19 -8.89 -2.17 -6.03
C LEU A 19 -10.05 -1.73 -5.14
N ILE A 20 -9.82 -0.71 -4.31
CA ILE A 20 -10.86 -0.11 -3.46
C ILE A 20 -11.31 1.21 -4.10
N GLY A 21 -12.46 1.17 -4.77
CA GLY A 21 -13.11 2.36 -5.31
C GLY A 21 -13.96 3.10 -4.27
N GLY A 22 -14.07 4.42 -4.41
CA GLY A 22 -14.92 5.26 -3.57
C GLY A 22 -14.43 6.70 -3.52
N GLU A 23 -15.33 7.61 -3.13
CA GLU A 23 -15.02 9.03 -2.97
C GLU A 23 -13.93 9.27 -1.91
N SER A 24 -13.32 10.45 -1.93
CA SER A 24 -12.35 10.82 -0.90
C SER A 24 -13.04 10.96 0.46
N GLY A 25 -12.36 10.57 1.54
CA GLY A 25 -12.91 10.65 2.90
C GLY A 25 -13.92 9.56 3.30
N THR A 26 -14.21 8.57 2.45
CA THR A 26 -15.18 7.49 2.77
C THR A 26 -14.59 6.33 3.59
N GLY A 27 -13.36 6.45 4.10
CA GLY A 27 -12.73 5.44 4.94
C GLY A 27 -12.16 4.22 4.19
N LYS A 28 -11.66 4.40 2.96
CA LYS A 28 -11.03 3.33 2.16
C LYS A 28 -9.89 2.61 2.90
N GLU A 29 -9.13 3.34 3.71
CA GLU A 29 -8.08 2.75 4.56
C GLU A 29 -8.63 1.73 5.56
N LEU A 30 -9.83 1.96 6.11
CA LEU A 30 -10.47 1.00 7.03
C LEU A 30 -10.85 -0.29 6.31
N ILE A 31 -11.26 -0.19 5.04
CA ILE A 31 -11.55 -1.35 4.20
C ILE A 31 -10.25 -2.13 3.93
N ALA A 32 -9.16 -1.45 3.56
CA ALA A 32 -7.86 -2.08 3.34
C ALA A 32 -7.35 -2.81 4.59
N LYS A 33 -7.45 -2.18 5.77
CA LYS A 33 -7.11 -2.81 7.05
C LYS A 33 -8.00 -4.01 7.36
N ALA A 34 -9.30 -3.93 7.09
CA ALA A 34 -10.21 -5.06 7.30
C ALA A 34 -9.86 -6.26 6.40
N ILE A 35 -9.46 -6.01 5.15
CA ILE A 35 -8.98 -7.05 4.23
C ILE A 35 -7.69 -7.68 4.77
N HIS A 36 -6.70 -6.87 5.16
CA HIS A 36 -5.45 -7.36 5.72
C HIS A 36 -5.68 -8.20 6.99
N ASN A 37 -6.46 -7.69 7.95
CA ASN A 37 -6.76 -8.39 9.21
C ASN A 37 -7.53 -9.70 9.01
N GLY A 38 -8.27 -9.83 7.90
CA GLY A 38 -9.02 -11.06 7.55
C GLY A 38 -8.23 -12.03 6.68
N SER A 39 -6.98 -11.72 6.34
CA SER A 39 -6.15 -12.50 5.42
C SER A 39 -5.20 -13.45 6.16
N GLU A 40 -4.58 -14.39 5.42
CA GLU A 40 -3.56 -15.28 5.96
C GLU A 40 -2.28 -14.54 6.40
N ARG A 41 -2.11 -13.30 5.94
CA ARG A 41 -0.97 -12.41 6.23
C ARG A 41 -1.28 -11.34 7.27
N ALA A 42 -2.33 -11.52 8.07
CA ALA A 42 -2.75 -10.57 9.12
C ALA A 42 -1.70 -10.34 10.24
N GLN A 43 -0.73 -11.25 10.38
CA GLN A 43 0.40 -11.10 11.32
C GLN A 43 1.60 -10.38 10.69
N GLY A 44 1.60 -10.18 9.37
CA GLY A 44 2.62 -9.46 8.63
C GLY A 44 2.44 -7.95 8.70
N PRO A 45 3.37 -7.18 8.13
CA PRO A 45 3.28 -5.72 8.11
C PRO A 45 2.11 -5.23 7.25
N PHE A 46 1.42 -4.19 7.70
CA PHE A 46 0.52 -3.40 6.87
C PHE A 46 1.17 -2.04 6.60
N ILE A 47 1.61 -1.81 5.36
CA ILE A 47 2.33 -0.60 4.95
C ILE A 47 1.39 0.27 4.10
N PRO A 48 0.81 1.35 4.67
CA PRO A 48 0.08 2.33 3.88
C PRO A 48 1.04 3.33 3.20
N VAL A 49 0.74 3.65 1.95
CA VAL A 49 1.44 4.65 1.15
C VAL A 49 0.41 5.56 0.51
N ASN A 50 0.41 6.84 0.89
CA ASN A 50 -0.38 7.85 0.21
C ASN A 50 0.42 8.39 -0.98
N CYS A 51 0.01 8.02 -2.20
CA CYS A 51 0.74 8.35 -3.42
C CYS A 51 0.65 9.86 -3.74
N ALA A 52 -0.46 10.51 -3.36
CA ALA A 52 -0.66 11.94 -3.54
C ALA A 52 0.23 12.80 -2.61
N ALA A 53 0.73 12.21 -1.51
CA ALA A 53 1.58 12.91 -0.55
C ALA A 53 3.09 12.83 -0.88
N ILE A 54 3.49 12.00 -1.86
CA ILE A 54 4.89 11.80 -2.23
C ILE A 54 5.18 12.61 -3.51
N PRO A 55 6.24 13.46 -3.51
CA PRO A 55 6.68 14.12 -4.73
C PRO A 55 6.95 13.10 -5.85
N ARG A 56 6.46 13.38 -7.07
CA ARG A 56 6.55 12.44 -8.21
C ARG A 56 7.97 11.92 -8.45
N GLU A 57 8.95 12.80 -8.33
CA GLU A 57 10.38 12.52 -8.51
C GLU A 57 10.95 11.53 -7.47
N LEU A 58 10.29 11.41 -6.31
CA LEU A 58 10.71 10.53 -5.21
C LEU A 58 9.87 9.26 -5.10
N LEU A 59 8.75 9.17 -5.83
CA LEU A 59 7.79 8.07 -5.69
C LEU A 59 8.45 6.70 -5.92
N GLU A 60 9.22 6.55 -7.00
CA GLU A 60 9.93 5.31 -7.32
C GLU A 60 10.93 4.93 -6.21
N SER A 61 11.71 5.91 -5.77
CA SER A 61 12.72 5.75 -4.70
C SER A 61 12.11 5.41 -3.34
N GLU A 62 10.91 5.91 -3.02
CA GLU A 62 10.18 5.53 -1.81
C GLU A 62 9.64 4.09 -1.93
N LEU A 63 9.07 3.72 -3.08
CA LEU A 63 8.46 2.40 -3.27
C LEU A 63 9.49 1.28 -3.33
N PHE A 64 10.52 1.46 -4.14
CA PHE A 64 11.52 0.42 -4.43
C PHE A 64 12.80 0.57 -3.62
N GLY A 65 12.99 1.71 -2.96
CA GLY A 65 14.22 2.01 -2.24
C GLY A 65 15.32 2.51 -3.16
N HIS A 66 16.48 2.78 -2.57
CA HIS A 66 17.67 3.16 -3.30
C HIS A 66 18.94 2.84 -2.53
N VAL A 67 20.04 2.69 -3.27
CA VAL A 67 21.39 2.59 -2.71
C VAL A 67 22.03 3.97 -2.69
N LYS A 68 22.88 4.23 -1.70
CA LYS A 68 23.69 5.43 -1.62
C LYS A 68 24.40 5.71 -2.94
N GLY A 69 24.26 6.94 -3.44
CA GLY A 69 24.87 7.39 -4.68
C GLY A 69 24.14 7.03 -5.97
N SER A 70 22.94 6.43 -5.92
CA SER A 70 22.14 6.16 -7.12
C SER A 70 21.59 7.41 -7.81
N PHE A 71 21.42 8.52 -7.08
CA PHE A 71 21.05 9.84 -7.61
C PHE A 71 21.60 10.98 -6.73
N THR A 72 21.54 12.21 -7.24
CA THR A 72 21.94 13.42 -6.51
C THR A 72 21.03 13.62 -5.29
N GLY A 73 21.55 13.36 -4.09
CA GLY A 73 20.79 13.40 -2.84
C GLY A 73 20.63 12.04 -2.14
N ALA A 74 21.01 10.94 -2.78
CA ALA A 74 21.06 9.60 -2.18
C ALA A 74 22.24 9.47 -1.19
N VAL A 75 22.12 10.11 -0.03
CA VAL A 75 23.20 10.17 0.98
C VAL A 75 23.40 8.85 1.75
N LYS A 76 22.40 7.98 1.73
CA LYS A 76 22.40 6.67 2.42
C LYS A 76 21.52 5.67 1.66
N ASP A 77 21.66 4.40 2.00
CA ASP A 77 20.75 3.36 1.55
C ASP A 77 19.37 3.54 2.19
N ARG A 78 18.34 3.18 1.46
CA ARG A 78 16.95 3.22 1.92
C ARG A 78 16.19 2.02 1.37
N GLN A 79 15.60 1.25 2.27
CA GLN A 79 14.69 0.16 1.91
C GLN A 79 13.38 0.72 1.34
N GLY A 80 12.84 0.04 0.34
CA GLY A 80 11.59 0.40 -0.31
C GLY A 80 10.36 0.01 0.50
N LYS A 81 9.23 0.66 0.25
CA LYS A 81 7.93 0.27 0.84
C LYS A 81 7.52 -1.15 0.48
N PHE A 82 7.87 -1.65 -0.71
CA PHE A 82 7.63 -3.04 -1.08
C PHE A 82 8.39 -4.02 -0.16
N GLU A 83 9.66 -3.74 0.11
CA GLU A 83 10.50 -4.56 0.99
C GLU A 83 9.99 -4.49 2.44
N LEU A 84 9.59 -3.31 2.92
CA LEU A 84 8.98 -3.14 4.24
C LEU A 84 7.64 -3.86 4.40
N ALA A 85 6.95 -4.13 3.28
CA ALA A 85 5.67 -4.83 3.26
C ALA A 85 5.81 -6.34 3.05
N ASP A 86 7.04 -6.87 2.98
CA ASP A 86 7.28 -8.28 2.77
C ASP A 86 6.61 -9.14 3.84
N GLY A 87 6.02 -10.27 3.41
CA GLY A 87 5.17 -11.12 4.24
C GLY A 87 3.85 -10.51 4.69
N GLY A 88 3.48 -9.31 4.19
CA GLY A 88 2.30 -8.57 4.61
C GLY A 88 1.51 -7.94 3.45
N THR A 89 1.04 -6.72 3.66
CA THR A 89 0.19 -5.97 2.71
C THR A 89 0.72 -4.56 2.51
N LEU A 90 0.98 -4.19 1.25
CA LEU A 90 1.17 -2.80 0.83
C LEU A 90 -0.18 -2.22 0.40
N PHE A 91 -0.59 -1.10 0.99
CA PHE A 91 -1.79 -0.37 0.59
C PHE A 91 -1.40 0.94 -0.10
N LEU A 92 -1.75 1.07 -1.37
CA LEU A 92 -1.51 2.26 -2.18
C LEU A 92 -2.78 3.11 -2.20
N ASP A 93 -2.81 4.16 -1.39
CA ASP A 93 -3.90 5.14 -1.39
C ASP A 93 -3.67 6.19 -2.48
N GLU A 94 -4.75 6.63 -3.12
CA GLU A 94 -4.73 7.53 -4.28
C GLU A 94 -3.79 7.05 -5.41
N VAL A 95 -3.80 5.74 -5.70
CA VAL A 95 -2.97 5.11 -6.74
C VAL A 95 -3.18 5.70 -8.15
N GLY A 96 -4.32 6.36 -8.40
CA GLY A 96 -4.58 7.06 -9.66
C GLY A 96 -3.68 8.30 -9.89
N GLU A 97 -2.99 8.77 -8.85
CA GLU A 97 -2.02 9.86 -8.94
C GLU A 97 -0.61 9.38 -9.33
N MET A 98 -0.42 8.06 -9.50
CA MET A 98 0.83 7.51 -10.02
C MET A 98 1.00 7.85 -11.52
N PRO A 99 2.23 8.16 -11.96
CA PRO A 99 2.54 8.45 -13.35
C PRO A 99 2.40 7.25 -14.29
#